data_AF-A0A149USJ9-F1
#
_entry.id   AF-A0A149USJ9-F1
#
_cell.length_a   1.000
_cell.length_b   1.000
_cell.length_c   1.000
_cell.angle_alpha   90.00
_cell.angle_beta   90.00
_cell.angle_gamma   90.00
#
_symmetry.space_group_name_H-M   'P 1'
#
loop_
_entity.id
_entity.type
_entity.pdbx_description
1 polymer ?
#
loop_
_entity_poly.entity_id
_entity_poly.type
_entity_poly.pdbx_seq_one_letter_code
_entity_poly.pdbx_strand_id
1 'polypeptide(L)'
;MDGQDRDLSTEAAALADILRWSADIPSWQRDALRRLCGQAKLEPADLTSLVAICKGTNQGSPLDATHVRDPAASHAVVSLGALHGLSNVNALAPGERLSFGRAGLTVIYGDNGAGKSGYARVLKQLCRARSPKGDAILPNIYAADGGTPSAHVEFYIGGQKHSASWTQGSPTDAMLSAVSVFDSRTANVHVENTNDLAYTPLPLRILAGLAQACLDVKAKLAAEIKTLQEQTPAVLYNPECKPETEVGKLVAALSGKTKPETVEKLAGINVDEVRWSRP
;
A
#
# COMPACT_ATOMS: atom_id res chain seq x y z
N MET A 1 -2.53 27.09 -34.59
CA MET A 1 -3.26 27.03 -33.30
C MET A 1 -3.24 25.57 -32.91
N ASP A 2 -2.14 25.18 -32.28
CA ASP A 2 -1.89 23.80 -31.88
C ASP A 2 -2.81 23.45 -30.70
N GLY A 3 -3.73 22.53 -30.95
CA GLY A 3 -4.53 21.88 -29.93
C GLY A 3 -3.60 21.01 -29.10
N GLN A 4 -3.20 21.53 -27.95
CA GLN A 4 -2.52 20.78 -26.92
C GLN A 4 -3.52 19.72 -26.41
N ASP A 5 -3.43 18.52 -26.97
CA ASP A 5 -4.13 17.34 -26.48
C ASP A 5 -3.66 17.14 -25.03
N ARG A 6 -4.54 17.44 -24.08
CA ARG A 6 -4.24 17.42 -22.66
C ARG A 6 -4.26 15.95 -22.26
N ASP A 7 -3.13 15.29 -22.47
CA ASP A 7 -2.91 13.87 -22.19
C ASP A 7 -3.19 13.62 -20.70
N LEU A 8 -4.40 13.16 -20.39
CA LEU A 8 -4.80 12.78 -19.05
C LEU A 8 -4.03 11.51 -18.72
N SER A 9 -2.85 11.67 -18.10
CA SER A 9 -1.99 10.56 -17.67
C SER A 9 -2.83 9.51 -16.93
N THR A 10 -3.00 8.37 -17.59
CA THR A 10 -3.78 7.26 -17.04
C THR A 10 -2.93 6.52 -16.01
N GLU A 11 -3.60 5.83 -15.08
CA GLU A 11 -2.94 4.98 -14.08
C GLU A 11 -2.01 3.94 -14.73
N ALA A 12 -2.39 3.43 -15.89
CA ALA A 12 -1.59 2.51 -16.69
C ALA A 12 -0.31 3.14 -17.24
N ALA A 13 -0.37 4.38 -17.76
CA ALA A 13 0.82 5.10 -18.23
C ALA A 13 1.81 5.34 -17.08
N ALA A 14 1.31 5.76 -15.92
CA ALA A 14 2.14 5.96 -14.74
C ALA A 14 2.78 4.65 -14.22
N LEU A 15 2.08 3.52 -14.29
CA LEU A 15 2.67 2.22 -13.95
C LEU A 15 3.74 1.77 -14.95
N ALA A 16 3.53 2.03 -16.25
CA ALA A 16 4.53 1.75 -17.28
C ALA A 16 5.80 2.60 -17.06
N ASP A 17 5.64 3.86 -16.66
CA ASP A 17 6.77 4.73 -16.30
C ASP A 17 7.52 4.23 -15.07
N ILE A 18 6.81 3.79 -14.02
CA ILE A 18 7.41 3.16 -12.84
C ILE A 18 8.19 1.90 -13.24
N LEU A 19 7.63 1.06 -14.10
CA LEU A 19 8.30 -0.15 -14.58
C LEU A 19 9.59 0.21 -15.33
N ARG A 20 9.55 1.20 -16.21
CA ARG A 20 10.73 1.68 -16.94
C ARG A 20 11.80 2.23 -16.00
N TRP A 21 11.41 3.10 -15.07
CA TRP A 21 12.29 3.68 -14.05
C TRP A 21 12.88 2.61 -13.11
N SER A 22 12.13 1.56 -12.81
CA SER A 22 12.59 0.50 -11.90
C SER A 22 13.83 -0.26 -12.41
N ALA A 23 14.18 -0.13 -13.69
CA ALA A 23 15.42 -0.70 -14.23
C ALA A 23 16.69 0.00 -13.71
N ASP A 24 16.59 1.26 -13.31
CA ASP A 24 17.74 2.10 -12.93
C ASP A 24 17.98 2.15 -11.41
N ILE A 25 17.16 1.46 -10.61
CA ILE A 25 17.24 1.47 -9.14
C ILE A 25 17.85 0.15 -8.60
N PRO A 26 18.39 0.14 -7.36
CA PRO A 26 18.95 -1.05 -6.74
C PRO A 26 18.01 -2.26 -6.73
N SER A 27 18.57 -3.46 -6.84
CA SER A 27 17.83 -4.73 -6.93
C SER A 27 16.82 -4.94 -5.80
N TRP A 28 17.16 -4.56 -4.56
CA TRP A 28 16.25 -4.66 -3.42
C TRP A 28 15.08 -3.68 -3.52
N GLN A 29 15.28 -2.46 -4.04
CA GLN A 29 14.19 -1.49 -4.26
C GLN A 29 13.27 -1.97 -5.37
N ARG A 30 13.86 -2.56 -6.42
CA ARG A 30 13.09 -3.17 -7.51
C ARG A 30 12.26 -4.37 -7.04
N ASP A 31 12.77 -5.20 -6.12
CA ASP A 31 11.96 -6.27 -5.49
C ASP A 31 10.90 -5.71 -4.53
N ALA A 32 11.18 -4.61 -3.82
CA ALA A 32 10.19 -3.94 -3.00
C ALA A 32 9.01 -3.43 -3.84
N LEU A 33 9.27 -2.80 -4.99
CA LEU A 33 8.23 -2.39 -5.95
C LEU A 33 7.37 -3.58 -6.40
N ARG A 34 8.00 -4.70 -6.76
CA ARG A 34 7.31 -5.95 -7.14
C ARG A 34 6.33 -6.42 -6.07
N ARG A 35 6.73 -6.41 -4.80
CA ARG A 35 5.86 -6.79 -3.67
C ARG A 35 4.71 -5.79 -3.48
N LEU A 36 5.00 -4.48 -3.59
CA LEU A 36 4.00 -3.41 -3.45
C LEU A 36 2.95 -3.38 -4.58
N CYS A 37 3.27 -3.94 -5.76
CA CYS A 37 2.27 -4.18 -6.81
C CYS A 37 1.24 -5.24 -6.40
N GLY A 38 1.63 -6.26 -5.63
CA GLY A 38 0.76 -7.34 -5.18
C GLY A 38 0.12 -7.14 -3.81
N GLN A 39 0.68 -6.27 -2.97
CA GLN A 39 0.29 -6.10 -1.58
C GLN A 39 0.05 -4.62 -1.23
N ALA A 40 -0.88 -4.36 -0.32
CA ALA A 40 -1.17 -3.00 0.15
C ALA A 40 -0.02 -2.41 0.97
N LYS A 41 0.64 -3.26 1.77
CA LYS A 41 1.72 -2.92 2.70
C LYS A 41 2.71 -4.09 2.77
N LEU A 42 3.98 -3.79 3.02
CA LEU A 42 5.01 -4.79 3.27
C LEU A 42 4.93 -5.31 4.70
N GLU A 43 4.97 -6.62 4.86
CA GLU A 43 4.98 -7.26 6.17
C GLU A 43 6.40 -7.28 6.77
N PRO A 44 6.55 -7.49 8.08
CA PRO A 44 7.88 -7.54 8.73
C PRO A 44 8.84 -8.56 8.10
N ALA A 45 8.31 -9.69 7.61
CA ALA A 45 9.06 -10.71 6.89
C ALA A 45 9.59 -10.21 5.54
N ASP A 46 8.79 -9.42 4.81
CA ASP A 46 9.22 -8.78 3.56
C ASP A 46 10.38 -7.83 3.82
N LEU A 47 10.26 -6.99 4.85
CA LEU A 47 11.33 -6.06 5.23
C LEU A 47 12.63 -6.79 5.58
N THR A 48 12.56 -7.92 6.29
CA THR A 48 13.76 -8.74 6.60
C THR A 48 14.39 -9.30 5.32
N SER A 49 13.57 -9.78 4.38
CA SER A 49 14.04 -10.25 3.07
C SER A 49 14.69 -9.11 2.26
N LEU A 50 14.09 -7.93 2.25
CA LEU A 50 14.62 -6.74 1.57
C LEU A 50 15.96 -6.28 2.17
N VAL A 51 16.12 -6.32 3.49
CA VAL A 51 17.40 -6.04 4.15
C VAL A 51 18.48 -7.03 3.70
N ALA A 52 18.16 -8.33 3.61
CA ALA A 52 19.11 -9.34 3.14
C ALA A 52 19.54 -9.10 1.68
N ILE A 53 18.59 -8.75 0.80
CA ILE A 53 18.91 -8.38 -0.59
C ILE A 53 19.75 -7.10 -0.63
N CYS A 54 19.43 -6.11 0.20
CA CYS A 54 20.20 -4.86 0.31
C CYS A 54 21.66 -5.09 0.74
N LYS A 55 21.92 -6.08 1.60
CA LYS A 55 23.28 -6.49 2.00
C LYS A 55 24.00 -7.34 0.96
N GLY A 56 23.30 -7.78 -0.09
CA GLY A 56 23.83 -8.71 -1.09
C GLY A 56 23.92 -10.16 -0.61
N THR A 57 23.29 -10.52 0.51
CA THR A 57 23.26 -11.92 0.98
C THR A 57 22.25 -12.77 0.22
N ASN A 58 21.19 -12.16 -0.32
CA ASN A 58 20.19 -12.80 -1.15
C ASN A 58 20.05 -12.08 -2.49
N GLN A 59 19.63 -12.80 -3.54
CA GLN A 59 19.21 -12.18 -4.79
C GLN A 59 17.74 -11.75 -4.72
N GLY A 60 17.46 -10.54 -5.18
CA GLY A 60 16.10 -10.02 -5.28
C GLY A 60 15.41 -10.47 -6.56
N SER A 61 14.08 -10.54 -6.54
CA SER A 61 13.28 -10.77 -7.74
C SER A 61 12.85 -9.43 -8.34
N PRO A 62 13.29 -9.08 -9.57
CA PRO A 62 12.98 -7.78 -10.15
C PRO A 62 11.49 -7.62 -10.46
N LEU A 63 10.97 -6.40 -10.34
CA LEU A 63 9.72 -5.99 -10.98
C LEU A 63 9.83 -6.19 -12.51
N ASP A 64 8.85 -6.89 -13.09
CA ASP A 64 8.67 -7.04 -14.53
C ASP A 64 7.21 -6.71 -14.93
N ALA A 65 6.94 -6.71 -16.24
CA ALA A 65 5.63 -6.38 -16.80
C ALA A 65 4.51 -7.34 -16.37
N THR A 66 4.82 -8.56 -15.93
CA THR A 66 3.81 -9.53 -15.47
C THR A 66 3.34 -9.25 -14.04
N HIS A 67 4.15 -8.52 -13.26
CA HIS A 67 3.83 -8.10 -11.90
C HIS A 67 3.01 -6.81 -11.85
N VAL A 68 3.16 -5.97 -12.86
CA VAL A 68 2.25 -4.86 -13.12
C VAL A 68 1.02 -5.48 -13.74
N ARG A 69 -0.03 -5.72 -12.94
CA ARG A 69 -1.31 -6.28 -13.42
C ARG A 69 -1.67 -5.61 -14.75
N ASP A 70 -1.88 -6.44 -15.77
CA ASP A 70 -2.12 -6.01 -17.16
C ASP A 70 -3.00 -4.76 -17.19
N PRO A 71 -2.55 -3.70 -17.89
CA PRO A 71 -3.35 -2.72 -18.57
C PRO A 71 -4.84 -2.98 -18.48
N ALA A 72 -5.20 -3.98 -19.30
CA ALA A 72 -6.52 -4.48 -19.61
C ALA A 72 -7.26 -5.10 -18.43
N ALA A 73 -6.56 -5.72 -17.48
CA ALA A 73 -7.16 -6.31 -16.28
C ALA A 73 -7.48 -5.26 -15.19
N SER A 74 -6.86 -4.08 -15.25
CA SER A 74 -7.16 -2.93 -14.39
C SER A 74 -8.09 -1.88 -15.04
N HIS A 75 -8.45 -2.08 -16.31
CA HIS A 75 -9.32 -1.20 -17.10
C HIS A 75 -10.82 -1.49 -16.95
N ALA A 76 -11.25 -2.22 -15.93
CA ALA A 76 -12.67 -2.39 -15.69
C ALA A 76 -13.29 -1.06 -15.26
N VAL A 77 -13.64 -0.21 -16.22
CA VAL A 77 -14.53 0.92 -16.01
C VAL A 77 -15.81 0.34 -15.41
N VAL A 78 -16.03 0.63 -14.13
CA VAL A 78 -17.24 0.21 -13.43
C VAL A 78 -18.29 1.29 -13.63
N SER A 79 -19.37 0.95 -14.34
CA SER A 79 -20.52 1.84 -14.53
C SER A 79 -21.76 1.21 -13.90
N LEU A 80 -22.54 2.00 -13.18
CA LEU A 80 -23.84 1.56 -12.67
C LEU A 80 -24.81 1.31 -13.83
N GLY A 81 -25.61 0.25 -13.71
CA GLY A 81 -26.67 -0.10 -14.65
C GLY A 81 -28.05 0.17 -14.07
N ALA A 82 -28.34 -0.42 -12.91
CA ALA A 82 -29.61 -0.21 -12.23
C ALA A 82 -29.55 -0.54 -10.74
N LEU A 83 -30.42 0.08 -9.96
CA LEU A 83 -30.71 -0.26 -8.57
C LEU A 83 -32.20 -0.60 -8.47
N HIS A 84 -32.54 -1.81 -8.01
CA HIS A 84 -33.90 -2.33 -8.03
C HIS A 84 -34.16 -3.35 -6.93
N GLY A 85 -35.42 -3.76 -6.77
CA GLY A 85 -35.82 -4.75 -5.76
C GLY A 85 -35.48 -4.28 -4.35
N LEU A 86 -35.67 -2.99 -4.08
CA LEU A 86 -35.40 -2.41 -2.77
C LEU A 86 -36.47 -2.89 -1.79
N SER A 87 -36.04 -3.34 -0.63
CA SER A 87 -36.91 -3.75 0.47
C SER A 87 -36.40 -3.16 1.78
N ASN A 88 -37.33 -2.71 2.62
CA ASN A 88 -37.05 -2.04 3.90
C ASN A 88 -36.15 -0.79 3.78
N VAL A 89 -36.23 -0.07 2.66
CA VAL A 89 -35.53 1.21 2.43
C VAL A 89 -36.56 2.34 2.35
N ASN A 90 -36.75 3.10 3.42
CA ASN A 90 -37.73 4.20 3.48
C ASN A 90 -39.14 3.76 3.01
N ALA A 91 -39.99 4.68 2.56
CA ALA A 91 -41.29 4.38 1.95
C ALA A 91 -41.21 4.27 0.42
N LEU A 92 -40.20 3.56 -0.10
CA LEU A 92 -40.09 3.30 -1.55
C LEU A 92 -41.09 2.23 -1.98
N ALA A 93 -41.70 2.42 -3.16
CA ALA A 93 -42.67 1.47 -3.68
C ALA A 93 -41.99 0.15 -4.08
N PRO A 94 -42.58 -1.01 -3.73
CA PRO A 94 -42.02 -2.31 -4.08
C PRO A 94 -41.99 -2.49 -5.60
N GLY A 95 -40.89 -3.03 -6.12
CA GLY A 95 -40.70 -3.30 -7.55
C GLY A 95 -40.16 -2.12 -8.37
N GLU A 96 -39.90 -0.96 -7.75
CA GLU A 96 -39.26 0.14 -8.48
C GLU A 96 -37.83 -0.19 -8.93
N ARG A 97 -37.46 0.39 -10.07
CA ARG A 97 -36.16 0.23 -10.71
C ARG A 97 -35.61 1.58 -11.14
N LEU A 98 -34.51 1.98 -10.52
CA LEU A 98 -33.74 3.16 -10.90
C LEU A 98 -32.65 2.75 -11.88
N SER A 99 -32.72 3.22 -13.13
CA SER A 99 -31.75 2.87 -14.19
C SER A 99 -30.78 4.01 -14.46
N PHE A 100 -29.53 3.67 -14.76
CA PHE A 100 -28.46 4.62 -15.09
C PHE A 100 -28.04 4.46 -16.55
N GLY A 101 -27.75 5.57 -17.22
CA GLY A 101 -27.12 5.53 -18.53
C GLY A 101 -25.72 4.93 -18.46
N ARG A 102 -25.35 4.10 -19.45
CA ARG A 102 -24.01 3.49 -19.52
C ARG A 102 -22.89 4.51 -19.72
N ALA A 103 -23.23 5.66 -20.29
CA ALA A 103 -22.32 6.78 -20.51
C ALA A 103 -23.10 8.10 -20.40
N GLY A 104 -22.39 9.18 -20.08
CA GLY A 104 -22.95 10.52 -19.96
C GLY A 104 -23.53 10.83 -18.58
N LEU A 105 -24.41 11.84 -18.53
CA LEU A 105 -25.02 12.33 -17.30
C LEU A 105 -26.44 11.77 -17.13
N THR A 106 -26.71 11.13 -16.00
CA THR A 106 -28.08 10.71 -15.62
C THR A 106 -28.62 11.68 -14.57
N VAL A 107 -29.72 12.38 -14.89
CA VAL A 107 -30.40 13.30 -13.97
C VAL A 107 -31.69 12.65 -13.47
N ILE A 108 -31.81 12.51 -12.15
CA ILE A 108 -33.00 11.95 -11.49
C ILE A 108 -33.66 13.08 -10.70
N TYR A 109 -34.91 13.39 -11.04
CA TYR A 109 -35.69 14.45 -10.41
C TYR A 109 -37.08 13.94 -10.03
N GLY A 110 -37.76 14.67 -9.15
CA GLY A 110 -39.09 14.33 -8.66
C GLY A 110 -39.42 15.17 -7.42
N ASP A 111 -40.64 15.05 -6.91
CA ASP A 111 -41.10 15.88 -5.80
C ASP A 111 -40.39 15.55 -4.47
N ASN A 112 -40.51 16.46 -3.51
CA ASN A 112 -40.08 16.20 -2.14
C ASN A 112 -40.88 15.03 -1.58
N GLY A 113 -40.18 14.03 -1.04
CA GLY A 113 -40.81 12.79 -0.57
C GLY A 113 -40.86 11.67 -1.61
N ALA A 114 -40.53 11.91 -2.89
CA ALA A 114 -40.50 10.87 -3.94
C ALA A 114 -39.37 9.83 -3.81
N GLY A 115 -38.71 9.72 -2.66
CA GLY A 115 -37.76 8.63 -2.41
C GLY A 115 -36.33 8.81 -2.93
N LYS A 116 -35.99 9.89 -3.66
CA LYS A 116 -34.64 10.17 -4.19
C LYS A 116 -33.51 9.97 -3.17
N SER A 117 -33.67 10.50 -1.96
CA SER A 117 -32.68 10.36 -0.88
C SER A 117 -32.58 8.92 -0.35
N GLY A 118 -33.62 8.11 -0.49
CA GLY A 118 -33.60 6.67 -0.17
C GLY A 118 -32.63 5.92 -1.08
N TYR A 119 -32.76 6.11 -2.40
CA TYR A 119 -31.83 5.55 -3.39
C TYR A 119 -30.38 6.01 -3.15
N ALA A 120 -30.17 7.30 -2.88
CA ALA A 120 -28.84 7.83 -2.58
C ALA A 120 -28.21 7.14 -1.37
N ARG A 121 -28.95 6.92 -0.27
CA ARG A 121 -28.43 6.22 0.91
C ARG A 121 -28.02 4.78 0.62
N VAL A 122 -28.81 4.05 -0.18
CA VAL A 122 -28.44 2.68 -0.61
C VAL A 122 -27.17 2.70 -1.44
N LEU A 123 -27.06 3.63 -2.39
CA LEU A 123 -25.83 3.78 -3.18
C LEU A 123 -24.61 4.11 -2.31
N LYS A 124 -24.76 4.93 -1.27
CA LYS A 124 -23.68 5.22 -0.32
C LYS A 124 -23.23 4.00 0.50
N GLN A 125 -24.11 3.03 0.72
CA GLN A 125 -23.76 1.77 1.40
C GLN A 125 -23.12 0.76 0.43
N LEU A 126 -23.61 0.72 -0.82
CA LEU A 126 -23.11 -0.17 -1.89
C LEU A 126 -21.76 0.26 -2.46
N CYS A 127 -21.60 1.56 -2.66
CA CYS A 127 -20.49 2.19 -3.35
C CYS A 127 -19.64 2.99 -2.35
N ARG A 128 -18.55 3.60 -2.82
CA ARG A 128 -17.70 4.43 -1.98
C ARG A 128 -18.36 5.78 -1.70
N ALA A 129 -18.70 6.06 -0.44
CA ALA A 129 -19.19 7.37 0.00
C ALA A 129 -18.52 7.82 1.31
N ARG A 130 -18.22 9.10 1.45
CA ARG A 130 -17.89 9.71 2.75
C ARG A 130 -19.20 10.05 3.46
N SER A 131 -19.78 9.06 4.11
CA SER A 131 -20.93 9.28 5.00
C SER A 131 -20.44 9.66 6.40
N PRO A 132 -20.87 10.80 6.95
CA PRO A 132 -20.78 11.03 8.39
C PRO A 132 -21.51 9.89 9.12
N LYS A 133 -21.25 9.73 10.42
CA LYS A 133 -21.82 8.70 11.34
C LYS A 133 -23.37 8.71 11.48
N GLY A 134 -24.16 9.11 10.48
CA GLY A 134 -25.62 9.27 10.53
C GLY A 134 -26.39 8.86 9.27
N ASP A 135 -25.78 8.25 8.24
CA ASP A 135 -26.49 7.76 7.04
C ASP A 135 -27.06 6.33 7.23
N ALA A 136 -27.72 6.10 8.37
CA ALA A 136 -28.49 4.87 8.57
C ALA A 136 -29.69 4.87 7.61
N ILE A 137 -29.86 3.77 6.87
CA ILE A 137 -31.08 3.55 6.10
C ILE A 137 -32.18 3.20 7.08
N LEU A 138 -33.20 4.07 7.16
CA LEU A 138 -34.35 3.86 8.02
C LEU A 138 -35.39 2.99 7.30
N PRO A 139 -36.00 2.02 8.00
CA PRO A 139 -37.04 1.19 7.42
C PRO A 139 -38.31 2.01 7.13
N ASN A 140 -39.24 1.40 6.39
CA ASN A 140 -40.53 2.01 6.10
C ASN A 140 -41.33 2.21 7.39
N ILE A 141 -41.65 3.46 7.73
CA ILE A 141 -42.45 3.79 8.93
C ILE A 141 -43.90 3.31 8.86
N TYR A 142 -44.38 2.94 7.68
CA TYR A 142 -45.74 2.44 7.44
C TYR A 142 -45.84 0.91 7.39
N ALA A 143 -44.71 0.20 7.44
CA ALA A 143 -44.69 -1.26 7.45
C ALA A 143 -44.79 -1.79 8.89
N ALA A 144 -45.61 -2.83 9.09
CA ALA A 144 -45.84 -3.43 10.41
C ALA A 144 -44.61 -4.17 10.97
N ASP A 145 -43.76 -4.70 10.09
CA ASP A 145 -42.55 -5.43 10.43
C ASP A 145 -41.29 -4.64 10.03
N GLY A 146 -40.38 -4.45 10.98
CA GLY A 146 -39.04 -3.97 10.70
C GLY A 146 -38.22 -5.09 10.04
N GLY A 147 -37.52 -4.77 8.94
CA GLY A 147 -36.64 -5.72 8.27
C GLY A 147 -35.31 -5.09 7.87
N THR A 148 -34.32 -5.93 7.58
CA THR A 148 -33.01 -5.47 7.12
C THR A 148 -33.13 -4.85 5.72
N PRO A 149 -32.63 -3.63 5.50
CA PRO A 149 -32.56 -3.01 4.18
C PRO A 149 -31.83 -3.90 3.18
N SER A 150 -32.41 -4.07 2.00
CA SER A 150 -31.82 -4.87 0.93
C SER A 150 -32.12 -4.28 -0.45
N ALA A 151 -31.27 -4.59 -1.42
CA ALA A 151 -31.39 -4.14 -2.81
C ALA A 151 -30.62 -5.06 -3.76
N HIS A 152 -30.97 -4.98 -5.05
CA HIS A 152 -30.22 -5.56 -6.15
C HIS A 152 -29.60 -4.46 -6.99
N VAL A 153 -28.29 -4.57 -7.24
CA VAL A 153 -27.53 -3.64 -8.07
C VAL A 153 -27.01 -4.35 -9.31
N GLU A 154 -27.30 -3.75 -10.46
CA GLU A 154 -26.69 -4.11 -11.73
C GLU A 154 -25.61 -3.09 -12.07
N PHE A 155 -24.46 -3.58 -12.50
CA PHE A 155 -23.31 -2.77 -12.88
C PHE A 155 -22.56 -3.46 -14.03
N TYR A 156 -21.67 -2.72 -14.67
CA TYR A 156 -20.87 -3.23 -15.77
C TYR A 156 -19.39 -3.15 -15.42
N ILE A 157 -18.64 -4.18 -15.79
CA ILE A 157 -17.17 -4.26 -15.67
C ILE A 157 -16.65 -4.45 -17.09
N GLY A 158 -15.95 -3.44 -17.64
CA GLY A 158 -15.42 -3.55 -19.01
C GLY A 158 -16.52 -3.86 -20.05
N GLY A 159 -17.74 -3.35 -19.84
CA GLY A 159 -18.90 -3.58 -20.71
C GLY A 159 -19.68 -4.88 -20.47
N GLN A 160 -19.17 -5.81 -19.65
CA GLN A 160 -19.90 -7.02 -19.25
C GLN A 160 -20.88 -6.72 -18.13
N LYS A 161 -22.09 -7.28 -18.19
CA LYS A 161 -23.14 -7.04 -17.20
C LYS A 161 -22.96 -7.96 -15.98
N HIS A 162 -22.97 -7.36 -14.80
CA HIS A 162 -22.93 -8.04 -13.51
C HIS A 162 -24.15 -7.63 -12.66
N SER A 163 -24.50 -8.49 -11.70
CA SER A 163 -25.56 -8.23 -10.72
C SER A 163 -25.12 -8.73 -9.36
N ALA A 164 -25.36 -7.93 -8.33
CA ALA A 164 -25.11 -8.29 -6.94
C ALA A 164 -26.35 -8.02 -6.08
N SER A 165 -26.59 -8.89 -5.12
CA SER A 165 -27.58 -8.69 -4.06
C SER A 165 -26.88 -8.11 -2.83
N TRP A 166 -27.51 -7.15 -2.19
CA TRP A 166 -27.00 -6.49 -1.00
C TRP A 166 -28.02 -6.49 0.12
N THR A 167 -27.53 -6.70 1.33
CA THR A 167 -28.24 -6.59 2.60
C THR A 167 -27.40 -5.76 3.56
N GLN A 168 -28.03 -4.89 4.34
CA GLN A 168 -27.33 -4.04 5.28
C GLN A 168 -26.54 -4.88 6.31
N GLY A 169 -25.26 -4.54 6.50
CA GLY A 169 -24.34 -5.25 7.38
C GLY A 169 -23.56 -6.39 6.70
N SER A 170 -23.90 -6.75 5.47
CA SER A 170 -23.14 -7.71 4.67
C SER A 170 -22.04 -7.02 3.86
N PRO A 171 -20.91 -7.72 3.57
CA PRO A 171 -19.88 -7.18 2.69
C PRO A 171 -20.46 -6.89 1.29
N THR A 172 -20.06 -5.76 0.71
CA THR A 172 -20.44 -5.35 -0.65
C THR A 172 -19.49 -5.96 -1.68
N ASP A 173 -19.94 -5.99 -2.94
CA ASP A 173 -19.07 -6.38 -4.05
C ASP A 173 -17.89 -5.40 -4.14
N ALA A 174 -16.66 -5.94 -4.09
CA ALA A 174 -15.44 -5.14 -4.09
C ALA A 174 -15.32 -4.23 -5.32
N MET A 175 -15.93 -4.58 -6.44
CA MET A 175 -15.87 -3.80 -7.68
C MET A 175 -16.72 -2.53 -7.60
N LEU A 176 -17.77 -2.49 -6.78
CA LEU A 176 -18.57 -1.28 -6.55
C LEU A 176 -17.82 -0.19 -5.79
N SER A 177 -16.70 -0.52 -5.13
CA SER A 177 -15.81 0.47 -4.50
C SER A 177 -15.16 1.43 -5.51
N ALA A 178 -15.14 1.06 -6.79
CA ALA A 178 -14.69 1.92 -7.88
C ALA A 178 -15.67 3.08 -8.18
N VAL A 179 -16.93 2.96 -7.76
CA VAL A 179 -17.96 4.00 -7.95
C VAL A 179 -17.99 4.91 -6.73
N SER A 180 -17.93 6.23 -6.95
CA SER A 180 -17.98 7.23 -5.87
C SER A 180 -19.32 7.95 -5.83
N VAL A 181 -19.91 8.07 -4.64
CA VAL A 181 -21.18 8.76 -4.41
C VAL A 181 -20.93 10.00 -3.57
N PHE A 182 -21.42 11.14 -4.06
CA PHE A 182 -21.24 12.46 -3.43
C PHE A 182 -22.61 13.08 -3.11
N ASP A 183 -22.73 13.74 -1.96
CA ASP A 183 -23.87 14.61 -1.64
C ASP A 183 -23.40 15.96 -1.07
N SER A 184 -24.33 16.90 -0.90
CA SER A 184 -24.05 18.24 -0.39
C SER A 184 -23.61 18.29 1.08
N ARG A 185 -23.93 17.30 1.92
CA ARG A 185 -23.42 17.17 3.30
C ARG A 185 -22.01 16.59 3.34
N THR A 186 -21.63 15.81 2.33
CA THR A 186 -20.27 15.28 2.11
C THR A 186 -19.29 16.35 1.61
N ALA A 187 -19.79 17.49 1.09
CA ALA A 187 -18.98 18.58 0.55
C ALA A 187 -18.21 19.38 1.62
N ASN A 188 -18.79 19.62 2.81
CA ASN A 188 -18.09 20.38 3.87
C ASN A 188 -16.87 19.63 4.44
N VAL A 189 -16.88 18.29 4.38
CA VAL A 189 -15.73 17.47 4.81
C VAL A 189 -14.57 17.52 3.79
N HIS A 190 -14.80 18.00 2.56
CA HIS A 190 -13.75 18.16 1.55
C HIS A 190 -12.87 19.39 1.75
N VAL A 191 -13.29 20.37 2.56
CA VAL A 191 -12.61 21.68 2.67
C VAL A 191 -11.87 21.86 4.00
N GLU A 192 -12.36 21.28 5.11
CA GLU A 192 -11.89 21.69 6.45
C GLU A 192 -11.04 20.68 7.23
N ASN A 193 -11.06 19.38 6.91
CA ASN A 193 -10.33 18.38 7.71
C ASN A 193 -9.11 17.82 6.98
N THR A 194 -7.98 17.84 7.68
CA THR A 194 -6.64 17.40 7.26
C THR A 194 -6.68 16.09 6.49
N ASN A 195 -6.67 16.29 5.17
CA ASN A 195 -6.13 15.51 4.07
C ASN A 195 -5.63 14.08 4.37
N ASP A 196 -6.53 13.12 4.16
CA ASP A 196 -6.15 11.81 3.62
C ASP A 196 -6.95 11.65 2.34
N LEU A 197 -6.27 11.68 1.18
CA LEU A 197 -6.89 11.55 -0.13
C LEU A 197 -7.72 10.25 -0.15
N ALA A 198 -9.02 10.33 -0.44
CA ALA A 198 -9.91 9.16 -0.51
C ALA A 198 -9.58 8.17 -1.66
N TYR A 199 -8.53 8.46 -2.43
CA TYR A 199 -7.98 7.63 -3.48
C TYR A 199 -6.53 8.04 -3.66
N THR A 200 -5.59 7.20 -3.21
CA THR A 200 -4.20 7.26 -3.65
C THR A 200 -4.11 6.31 -4.85
N PRO A 201 -3.94 6.83 -6.09
CA PRO A 201 -3.71 6.00 -7.27
C PRO A 201 -2.65 4.93 -7.00
N LEU A 202 -2.82 3.73 -7.58
CA LEU A 202 -1.89 2.62 -7.38
C LEU A 202 -0.42 3.02 -7.61
N PRO A 203 -0.04 3.79 -8.65
CA PRO A 203 1.30 4.34 -8.82
C PRO A 203 1.80 5.12 -7.59
N LEU A 204 0.99 6.06 -7.08
CA LEU A 204 1.37 6.89 -5.94
C LEU A 204 1.44 6.08 -4.66
N ARG A 205 0.56 5.09 -4.48
CA ARG A 205 0.59 4.18 -3.33
C ARG A 205 1.87 3.34 -3.34
N ILE A 206 2.27 2.82 -4.50
CA ILE A 206 3.49 2.04 -4.66
C ILE A 206 4.73 2.92 -4.35
N LEU A 207 4.78 4.14 -4.86
CA LEU A 207 5.89 5.07 -4.59
C LEU A 207 5.97 5.46 -3.10
N ALA A 208 4.83 5.76 -2.47
CA ALA A 208 4.77 6.04 -1.03
C ALA A 208 5.20 4.82 -0.21
N GLY A 209 4.75 3.62 -0.59
CA GLY A 209 5.16 2.36 0.03
C GLY A 209 6.66 2.11 -0.10
N LEU A 210 7.26 2.42 -1.25
CA LEU A 210 8.71 2.30 -1.46
C LEU A 210 9.47 3.30 -0.58
N ALA A 211 9.01 4.55 -0.49
CA ALA A 211 9.61 5.54 0.40
C ALA A 211 9.61 5.07 1.86
N GLN A 212 8.49 4.51 2.32
CA GLN A 212 8.41 3.93 3.66
C GLN A 212 9.36 2.72 3.82
N ALA A 213 9.43 1.83 2.84
CA ALA A 213 10.35 0.69 2.85
C ALA A 213 11.81 1.13 2.98
N CYS A 214 12.20 2.23 2.33
CA CYS A 214 13.54 2.81 2.46
C CYS A 214 13.85 3.27 3.89
N LEU A 215 12.88 3.90 4.57
CA LEU A 215 13.02 4.31 5.97
C LEU A 215 13.14 3.09 6.89
N ASP A 216 12.31 2.07 6.67
CA ASP A 216 12.27 0.87 7.51
C ASP A 216 13.56 0.04 7.35
N VAL A 217 14.06 -0.12 6.13
CA VAL A 217 15.34 -0.79 5.84
C VAL A 217 16.50 -0.02 6.47
N LYS A 218 16.51 1.32 6.34
CA LYS A 218 17.51 2.18 7.00
C LYS A 218 17.50 1.98 8.52
N ALA A 219 16.31 1.97 9.14
CA ALA A 219 16.17 1.78 10.58
C ALA A 219 16.70 0.41 11.03
N LYS A 220 16.37 -0.67 10.31
CA LYS A 220 16.89 -2.02 10.60
C LYS A 220 18.41 -2.08 10.48
N LEU A 221 18.99 -1.54 9.39
CA LEU A 221 20.44 -1.51 9.20
C LEU A 221 21.16 -0.69 10.29
N ALA A 222 20.60 0.47 10.67
CA ALA A 222 21.16 1.29 11.74
C ALA A 222 21.14 0.58 13.10
N ALA A 223 20.05 -0.15 13.41
CA ALA A 223 19.96 -0.96 14.61
C ALA A 223 21.02 -2.07 14.63
N GLU A 224 21.20 -2.77 13.51
CA GLU A 224 22.23 -3.82 13.40
C GLU A 224 23.67 -3.25 13.52
N ILE A 225 23.96 -2.12 12.89
CA ILE A 225 25.25 -1.44 13.03
C ILE A 225 25.52 -1.11 14.50
N LYS A 226 24.52 -0.57 15.21
CA LYS A 226 24.63 -0.25 16.62
C LYS A 226 24.92 -1.49 17.46
N THR A 227 24.20 -2.59 17.24
CA THR A 227 24.44 -3.86 17.95
C THR A 227 25.85 -4.40 17.70
N LEU A 228 26.33 -4.34 16.45
CA LEU A 228 27.70 -4.76 16.12
C LEU A 228 28.74 -3.87 16.80
N GLN A 229 28.51 -2.56 16.86
CA GLN A 229 29.39 -1.61 17.56
C GLN A 229 29.44 -1.90 19.07
N GLU A 230 28.30 -2.21 19.70
CA GLU A 230 28.21 -2.58 21.12
C GLU A 230 28.90 -3.91 21.43
N GLN A 231 28.89 -4.86 20.48
CA GLN A 231 29.60 -6.13 20.59
C GLN A 231 31.10 -6.02 20.29
N THR A 232 31.54 -4.94 19.66
CA THR A 232 32.94 -4.73 19.29
C THR A 232 33.72 -4.35 20.56
N PRO A 233 34.72 -5.13 20.98
CA PRO A 233 35.51 -4.84 22.18
C PRO A 233 36.18 -3.47 22.10
N ALA A 234 36.16 -2.71 23.20
CA ALA A 234 36.81 -1.39 23.30
C ALA A 234 38.32 -1.43 22.96
N VAL A 235 38.96 -2.58 23.19
CA VAL A 235 40.38 -2.83 22.86
C VAL A 235 40.69 -2.68 21.37
N LEU A 236 39.69 -2.87 20.48
CA LEU A 236 39.88 -2.64 19.04
C LEU A 236 39.80 -1.16 18.65
N TYR A 237 39.11 -0.34 19.44
CA TYR A 237 39.01 1.10 19.21
C TYR A 237 40.21 1.87 19.77
N ASN A 238 40.72 1.43 20.92
CA ASN A 238 41.89 2.04 21.56
C ASN A 238 42.82 0.96 22.12
N PRO A 239 43.61 0.29 21.27
CA PRO A 239 44.52 -0.75 21.72
C PRO A 239 45.60 -0.16 22.63
N GLU A 240 45.83 -0.79 23.79
CA GLU A 240 46.89 -0.39 24.73
C GLU A 240 48.31 -0.67 24.19
N CYS A 241 48.42 -1.38 23.06
CA CYS A 241 49.71 -1.66 22.43
C CYS A 241 50.23 -0.45 21.63
N LYS A 242 51.55 -0.23 21.69
CA LYS A 242 52.20 0.84 20.91
C LYS A 242 51.99 0.57 19.41
N PRO A 243 51.57 1.57 18.61
CA PRO A 243 51.23 1.38 17.19
C PRO A 243 52.41 0.89 16.33
N GLU A 244 53.64 1.11 16.78
CA GLU A 244 54.86 0.69 16.06
C GLU A 244 55.22 -0.79 16.24
N THR A 245 54.61 -1.46 17.21
CA THR A 245 54.82 -2.90 17.45
C THR A 245 54.12 -3.73 16.38
N GLU A 246 54.64 -4.92 16.10
CA GLU A 246 54.01 -5.85 15.15
C GLU A 246 52.56 -6.21 15.57
N VAL A 247 52.29 -6.27 16.88
CA VAL A 247 50.94 -6.42 17.43
C VAL A 247 50.08 -5.18 17.14
N GLY A 248 50.61 -3.98 17.36
CA GLY A 248 49.90 -2.71 17.08
C GLY A 248 49.56 -2.54 15.60
N LYS A 249 50.50 -2.86 14.70
CA LYS A 249 50.27 -2.85 13.24
C LYS A 249 49.23 -3.90 12.83
N LEU A 250 49.27 -5.10 13.41
CA LEU A 250 48.30 -6.15 13.13
C LEU A 250 46.90 -5.73 13.59
N VAL A 251 46.77 -5.20 14.82
CA VAL A 251 45.48 -4.76 15.37
C VAL A 251 44.91 -3.60 14.55
N ALA A 252 45.72 -2.64 14.14
CA ALA A 252 45.29 -1.53 13.28
C ALA A 252 44.87 -2.00 11.87
N ALA A 253 45.40 -3.12 11.38
CA ALA A 253 45.09 -3.69 10.07
C ALA A 253 44.07 -4.84 10.10
N LEU A 254 43.44 -5.11 11.26
CA LEU A 254 42.44 -6.17 11.40
C LEU A 254 41.27 -5.97 10.43
N SER A 255 40.97 -6.99 9.65
CA SER A 255 39.85 -7.02 8.72
C SER A 255 39.28 -8.43 8.60
N GLY A 256 38.13 -8.58 7.93
CA GLY A 256 37.57 -9.90 7.63
C GLY A 256 38.45 -10.80 6.74
N LYS A 257 39.59 -10.30 6.23
CA LYS A 257 40.57 -11.05 5.45
C LYS A 257 41.78 -11.50 6.26
N THR A 258 41.92 -11.06 7.51
CA THR A 258 43.04 -11.42 8.37
C THR A 258 42.94 -12.89 8.75
N LYS A 259 43.98 -13.67 8.47
CA LYS A 259 44.01 -15.11 8.78
C LYS A 259 44.19 -15.33 10.28
N PRO A 260 43.46 -16.29 10.90
CA PRO A 260 43.61 -16.62 12.32
C PRO A 260 45.05 -16.95 12.72
N GLU A 261 45.77 -17.65 11.84
CA GLU A 261 47.18 -18.05 12.04
C GLU A 261 48.11 -16.87 12.31
N THR A 262 47.88 -15.72 11.66
CA THR A 262 48.68 -14.51 11.83
C THR A 262 48.44 -13.89 13.20
N VAL A 263 47.22 -13.99 13.73
CA VAL A 263 46.85 -13.51 15.05
C VAL A 263 47.45 -14.42 16.12
N GLU A 264 47.33 -15.74 15.97
CA GLU A 264 47.89 -16.72 16.92
C GLU A 264 49.41 -16.61 17.05
N LYS A 265 50.12 -16.38 15.93
CA LYS A 265 51.57 -16.21 15.93
C LYS A 265 52.04 -15.02 16.77
N LEU A 266 51.23 -13.96 16.85
CA LEU A 266 51.53 -12.74 17.61
C LEU A 266 50.85 -12.71 18.98
N ALA A 267 49.95 -13.66 19.27
CA ALA A 267 49.26 -13.78 20.55
C ALA A 267 50.05 -14.60 21.58
N GLY A 268 51.02 -15.40 21.15
CA GLY A 268 51.88 -16.19 22.03
C GLY A 268 53.00 -15.35 22.64
N ILE A 269 53.20 -15.46 23.96
CA ILE A 269 54.42 -14.99 24.63
C ILE A 269 55.50 -16.03 24.40
N ASN A 270 56.64 -15.61 23.83
CA ASN A 270 57.76 -16.53 23.64
C ASN A 270 58.53 -16.73 24.96
N VAL A 271 59.24 -17.86 25.10
CA VAL A 271 59.91 -18.25 26.38
C VAL A 271 60.92 -17.19 26.85
N ASP A 272 61.51 -16.42 25.94
CA ASP A 272 62.44 -15.33 26.25
C ASP A 272 61.76 -14.08 26.85
N GLU A 273 60.48 -13.82 26.52
CA GLU A 273 59.71 -12.68 27.03
C GLU A 273 59.17 -12.92 28.45
N VAL A 274 58.98 -14.19 28.84
CA VAL A 274 58.66 -14.59 30.23
C VAL A 274 59.80 -14.27 31.18
N ARG A 275 61.04 -14.22 30.69
CA ARG A 275 62.24 -13.98 31.51
C ARG A 275 62.41 -12.52 31.92
N TRP A 276 61.78 -11.59 31.21
CA TRP A 276 61.85 -10.14 31.46
C TRP A 276 60.66 -9.57 32.24
N SER A 277 59.65 -10.40 32.52
CA SER A 277 58.35 -10.00 33.09
C SER A 277 58.10 -10.49 34.52
N ARG A 278 59.08 -11.14 35.16
CA ARG A 278 59.04 -11.41 36.60
C ARG A 278 59.87 -10.34 37.34
N PRO A 279 59.31 -9.67 38.38
CA PRO A 279 60.04 -8.71 39.19
C PRO A 279 61.19 -9.35 39.97
#